data_AF-A0A096P9G7-F1
#
_entry.id   AF-A0A096P9G7-F1
#
_cell.length_a   1.000
_cell.length_b   1.000
_cell.length_c   1.000
_cell.angle_alpha   90.00
_cell.angle_beta   90.00
_cell.angle_gamma   90.00
#
_symmetry.space_group_name_H-M   'P 1'
#
loop_
_entity.id
_entity.type
_entity.pdbx_description
1 polymer ?
#
loop_
_entity_poly.entity_id
_entity_poly.type
_entity_poly.pdbx_seq_one_letter_code
_entity_poly.pdbx_strand_id
1 'polypeptide(L)'
;MPDQASPSCAICLEDIVNDAGALYDAPCCGARASESSVQFHATCVRAMCSMSTDGVAACPRCRSAIKARESRDRETPVTFVAAEATNVCVVCRQRRALGTTCDACGGAVRLRYVCERCGRTQVIPHPMWRYMPSGPFSVSAQTWACHRGCGDYTRWTVHPEDAARVPRYDVPRGWGNEEEWYAAIRDEMERRARTPRRESRWLVVAAVVAFCAFVVAAVFANGGEGGDANVQVEATRAYRTVTTRTRAIHSSSSGSTRNSEASASSRDSAAYRAAAMRGANVTAADL
;
A
#
# COMPACT_ATOMS: atom_id res chain seq x y z
N MET A 1 42.43 -11.50 11.91
CA MET A 1 41.52 -10.37 11.62
C MET A 1 40.12 -10.95 11.61
N PRO A 2 39.22 -10.58 12.53
CA PRO A 2 37.85 -11.08 12.48
C PRO A 2 37.18 -10.54 11.23
N ASP A 3 36.60 -11.45 10.47
CA ASP A 3 35.80 -11.22 9.28
C ASP A 3 34.63 -10.29 9.65
N GLN A 4 34.70 -9.02 9.24
CA GLN A 4 33.64 -8.04 9.52
C GLN A 4 32.47 -8.40 8.59
N ALA A 5 31.53 -9.19 9.11
CA ALA A 5 30.29 -9.52 8.42
C ALA A 5 29.66 -8.21 7.90
N SER A 6 29.48 -8.13 6.58
CA SER A 6 28.83 -6.99 5.93
C SER A 6 27.44 -6.80 6.55
N PRO A 7 27.05 -5.55 6.89
CA PRO A 7 25.71 -5.31 7.42
C PRO A 7 24.68 -5.68 6.35
N SER A 8 23.77 -6.58 6.70
CA SER A 8 22.68 -7.01 5.82
C SER A 8 21.38 -6.26 6.13
N CYS A 9 20.54 -6.13 5.12
CA CYS A 9 19.23 -5.54 5.27
C CYS A 9 18.29 -6.51 6.00
N ALA A 10 17.65 -6.10 7.09
CA ALA A 10 16.74 -6.97 7.84
C ALA A 10 15.39 -7.26 7.15
N ILE A 11 15.12 -6.66 5.99
CA ILE A 11 13.89 -6.91 5.20
C ILE A 11 14.17 -7.90 4.07
N CYS A 12 15.15 -7.61 3.20
CA CYS A 12 15.48 -8.49 2.06
C CYS A 12 16.58 -9.51 2.37
N LEU A 13 17.30 -9.36 3.48
CA LEU A 13 18.43 -10.20 3.91
C LEU A 13 19.66 -10.13 3.00
N GLU A 14 19.72 -9.17 2.08
CA GLU A 14 20.85 -8.92 1.18
C GLU A 14 21.87 -7.97 1.82
N ASP A 15 23.13 -8.05 1.38
CA ASP A 15 24.21 -7.18 1.83
C ASP A 15 24.01 -5.73 1.40
N ILE A 16 24.13 -4.79 2.34
CA ILE A 16 23.94 -3.36 2.07
C ILE A 16 25.09 -2.75 1.26
N VAL A 17 26.27 -3.38 1.33
CA VAL A 17 27.48 -2.89 0.64
C VAL A 17 27.44 -3.22 -0.86
N ASN A 18 26.69 -4.26 -1.25
CA ASN A 18 26.71 -4.81 -2.61
C ASN A 18 25.53 -4.37 -3.47
N ASP A 19 24.49 -3.76 -2.89
CA ASP A 19 23.29 -3.35 -3.61
C ASP A 19 23.29 -1.84 -3.92
N ALA A 20 22.75 -1.48 -5.09
CA ALA A 20 22.62 -0.09 -5.54
C ALA A 20 21.54 0.70 -4.74
N GLY A 21 20.94 0.07 -3.73
CA GLY A 21 19.99 0.69 -2.82
C GLY A 21 20.69 1.51 -1.75
N ALA A 22 20.58 2.84 -1.82
CA ALA A 22 21.05 3.72 -0.76
C ALA A 22 20.55 3.25 0.63
N LEU A 23 21.37 3.37 1.66
CA LEU A 23 20.98 3.06 3.03
C LEU A 23 19.78 3.91 3.44
N TYR A 24 18.81 3.31 4.16
CA TYR A 24 17.68 4.06 4.70
C TYR A 24 18.15 5.04 5.78
N ASP A 25 18.06 6.33 5.46
CA ASP A 25 18.21 7.40 6.45
C ASP A 25 16.86 7.67 7.13
N ALA A 26 16.82 7.50 8.45
CA ALA A 26 15.60 7.47 9.21
C ALA A 26 15.25 8.85 9.80
N PRO A 27 14.18 9.53 9.32
CA PRO A 27 13.82 10.87 9.79
C PRO A 27 13.25 10.88 11.21
N CYS A 28 12.75 9.74 11.72
CA CYS A 28 12.16 9.64 13.07
C CYS A 28 13.19 9.39 14.17
N CYS A 29 14.27 8.67 13.87
CA CYS A 29 15.20 8.15 14.88
C CYS A 29 16.66 8.58 14.67
N GLY A 30 16.95 9.35 13.60
CA GLY A 30 18.23 10.04 13.39
C GLY A 30 19.44 9.11 13.49
N ALA A 31 20.53 9.59 14.11
CA ALA A 31 21.79 8.86 14.27
C ALA A 31 21.67 7.50 14.99
N ARG A 32 20.60 7.27 15.77
CA ARG A 32 20.33 5.92 16.35
C ARG A 32 20.04 4.87 15.27
N ALA A 33 19.71 5.28 14.05
CA ALA A 33 19.53 4.38 12.92
C ALA A 33 20.85 3.86 12.36
N SER A 34 21.90 4.69 12.32
CA SER A 34 23.23 4.32 11.81
C SER A 34 24.06 3.50 12.80
N GLU A 35 23.80 3.63 14.10
CA GLU A 35 24.52 2.89 15.16
C GLU A 35 23.93 1.51 15.45
N SER A 36 22.78 1.17 14.88
CA SER A 36 22.14 -0.11 15.13
C SER A 36 22.73 -1.23 14.27
N SER A 37 22.83 -2.43 14.84
CA SER A 37 23.21 -3.65 14.10
C SER A 37 22.20 -4.04 13.02
N VAL A 38 20.94 -3.62 13.16
CA VAL A 38 19.87 -3.89 12.18
C VAL A 38 19.87 -2.76 11.18
N GLN A 39 20.01 -3.03 9.89
CA GLN A 39 20.05 -1.99 8.86
C GLN A 39 18.99 -2.26 7.76
N PHE A 40 18.67 -1.24 6.96
CA PHE A 40 17.59 -1.32 5.97
C PHE A 40 17.96 -0.61 4.66
N HIS A 41 17.62 -1.20 3.52
CA HIS A 41 17.68 -0.51 2.23
C HIS A 41 16.59 0.56 2.12
N ALA A 42 16.91 1.73 1.57
CA ALA A 42 15.92 2.77 1.25
C ALA A 42 14.85 2.25 0.28
N THR A 43 15.22 1.35 -0.64
CA THR A 43 14.27 0.71 -1.56
C THR A 43 13.24 -0.11 -0.80
N CYS A 44 13.67 -0.97 0.13
CA CYS A 44 12.78 -1.78 0.98
C CYS A 44 11.78 -0.91 1.77
N VAL A 45 12.26 0.17 2.38
CA VAL A 45 11.39 1.09 3.13
C VAL A 45 10.46 1.88 2.20
N ARG A 46 10.90 2.21 0.98
CA ARG A 46 10.01 2.79 -0.05
C ARG A 46 8.90 1.83 -0.45
N ALA A 47 9.18 0.53 -0.58
CA ALA A 47 8.12 -0.46 -0.85
C ALA A 47 7.09 -0.48 0.28
N MET A 48 7.53 -0.48 1.55
CA MET A 48 6.62 -0.37 2.70
C MET A 48 5.69 0.83 2.57
N CYS A 49 6.23 2.02 2.27
CA CYS A 49 5.42 3.22 2.06
C CYS A 49 4.43 3.04 0.90
N SER A 50 4.87 2.50 -0.23
CA SER A 50 4.02 2.33 -1.42
C SER A 50 2.93 1.26 -1.28
N MET A 51 3.13 0.27 -0.39
CA MET A 51 2.15 -0.79 -0.10
C MET A 51 1.10 -0.34 0.91
N SER A 52 1.32 0.78 1.59
CA SER A 52 0.34 1.38 2.50
C SER A 52 -0.75 2.14 1.73
N THR A 53 -1.95 2.23 2.29
CA THR A 53 -3.09 2.90 1.64
C THR A 53 -2.88 4.40 1.40
N ASP A 54 -2.18 5.08 2.30
CA ASP A 54 -2.00 6.54 2.27
C ASP A 54 -0.57 6.98 1.88
N GLY A 55 0.27 6.03 1.44
CA GLY A 55 1.69 6.28 1.18
C GLY A 55 2.52 6.53 2.45
N VAL A 56 1.95 6.23 3.63
CA VAL A 56 2.55 6.39 4.95
C VAL A 56 2.70 5.02 5.60
N ALA A 57 3.94 4.65 5.93
CA ALA A 57 4.24 3.40 6.62
C ALA A 57 4.76 3.67 8.04
N ALA A 58 4.69 2.65 8.89
CA ALA A 58 5.41 2.64 10.15
C ALA A 58 6.90 2.38 9.88
N CYS A 59 7.78 3.19 10.45
CA CYS A 59 9.21 2.93 10.41
C CYS A 59 9.52 1.54 10.99
N PRO A 60 10.28 0.67 10.30
CA PRO A 60 10.56 -0.68 10.78
C PRO A 60 11.30 -0.69 12.14
N ARG A 61 12.02 0.40 12.45
CA ARG A 61 12.71 0.58 13.72
C ARG A 61 11.82 1.16 14.82
N CYS A 62 11.34 2.39 14.61
CA CYS A 62 10.70 3.23 15.65
C CYS A 62 9.16 3.16 15.63
N ARG A 63 8.56 2.55 14.60
CA ARG A 63 7.13 2.59 14.25
C ARG A 63 6.50 3.97 14.03
N SER A 64 7.23 5.07 14.19
CA SER A 64 6.75 6.41 13.81
C SER A 64 6.37 6.44 12.34
N ALA A 65 5.35 7.24 12.03
CA ALA A 65 4.84 7.40 10.68
C ALA A 65 5.87 8.09 9.79
N ILE A 66 6.22 7.43 8.68
CA ILE A 66 7.17 7.93 7.68
C ILE A 66 6.52 7.94 6.30
N LYS A 67 6.96 8.88 5.47
CA LYS A 67 6.53 8.99 4.07
C LYS A 67 7.74 9.13 3.16
N ALA A 68 7.72 8.41 2.04
CA ALA A 68 8.70 8.60 0.98
C ALA A 68 8.41 9.91 0.24
N ARG A 69 9.39 10.80 0.16
CA ARG A 69 9.32 12.00 -0.67
C ARG A 69 9.75 11.61 -2.09
N GLU A 70 8.83 11.73 -3.03
CA GLU A 70 9.16 11.49 -4.43
C GLU A 70 9.99 12.66 -4.97
N SER A 71 11.23 12.38 -5.38
CA SER A 71 11.99 13.32 -6.19
C SER A 71 11.42 13.34 -7.61
N ARG A 72 11.33 14.53 -8.21
CA ARG A 72 10.96 14.68 -9.64
C ARG A 72 12.04 14.12 -10.56
N ASP A 73 13.29 14.10 -10.09
CA ASP A 73 14.43 13.55 -10.83
C ASP A 73 14.69 12.10 -10.41
N ARG A 74 14.76 11.21 -11.40
CA ARG A 74 14.93 9.76 -11.20
C ARG A 74 16.31 9.36 -10.67
N GLU A 75 17.28 10.27 -10.71
CA GLU A 75 18.64 10.07 -10.20
C GLU A 75 18.80 10.45 -8.73
N THR A 76 17.86 11.20 -8.14
CA THR A 76 18.00 11.59 -6.73
C THR A 76 17.62 10.41 -5.83
N PRO A 77 18.45 10.07 -4.83
CA PRO A 77 18.11 9.06 -3.84
C PRO A 77 16.80 9.41 -3.14
N VAL A 78 16.03 8.37 -2.82
CA VAL A 78 14.73 8.50 -2.16
C VAL A 78 14.96 9.06 -0.77
N THR A 79 14.34 10.20 -0.48
CA THR A 79 14.38 10.79 0.86
C THR A 79 13.10 10.47 1.62
N PHE A 80 13.22 10.34 2.93
CA PHE A 80 12.09 10.06 3.81
C PHE A 80 11.86 11.25 4.72
N VAL A 81 10.59 11.52 5.01
CA VAL A 81 10.18 12.54 5.96
C VAL A 81 9.29 11.90 7.03
N ALA A 82 9.38 12.41 8.26
CA ALA A 82 8.39 12.09 9.27
C ALA A 82 7.03 12.64 8.79
N ALA A 83 5.99 11.80 8.83
CA ALA A 83 4.68 12.19 8.35
C ALA A 83 4.00 13.05 9.42
N GLU A 84 3.60 14.27 9.05
CA GLU A 84 2.91 15.20 9.95
C GLU A 84 1.39 14.99 9.91
N ALA A 85 0.78 14.92 11.09
CA ALA A 85 -0.63 14.61 11.26
C ALA A 85 -1.51 15.88 11.20
N THR A 86 -1.54 16.56 10.06
CA THR A 86 -2.20 17.87 9.91
C THR A 86 -3.68 17.79 9.52
N ASN A 87 -4.16 16.63 9.06
CA ASN A 87 -5.53 16.47 8.58
C ASN A 87 -6.54 16.28 9.72
N VAL A 88 -7.82 16.57 9.44
CA VAL A 88 -8.94 16.30 10.35
C VAL A 88 -9.41 14.87 10.17
N CYS A 89 -9.38 14.06 11.24
CA CYS A 89 -9.85 12.68 11.21
C CYS A 89 -11.36 12.60 10.95
N VAL A 90 -11.80 11.79 9.98
CA VAL A 90 -13.24 11.60 9.69
C VAL A 90 -14.00 10.88 10.82
N VAL A 91 -13.28 10.12 11.65
CA VAL A 91 -13.84 9.37 12.79
C VAL A 91 -13.95 10.28 14.01
N CYS A 92 -12.81 10.74 14.57
CA CYS A 92 -12.79 11.55 15.80
C CYS A 92 -12.85 13.06 15.62
N ARG A 93 -12.81 13.57 14.38
CA ARG A 93 -12.86 15.01 14.07
C ARG A 93 -11.75 15.86 14.67
N GLN A 94 -10.69 15.24 15.19
CA GLN A 94 -9.50 15.92 15.69
C GLN A 94 -8.45 16.11 14.58
N ARG A 95 -7.70 17.22 14.62
CA ARG A 95 -6.57 17.52 13.72
C ARG A 95 -5.33 16.72 14.12
N ARG A 96 -5.35 15.44 13.76
CA ARG A 96 -4.28 14.47 14.04
C ARG A 96 -4.27 13.32 13.02
N ALA A 97 -4.86 13.52 11.85
CA ALA A 97 -4.87 12.51 10.80
C ALA A 97 -3.69 12.70 9.85
N LEU A 98 -3.06 11.59 9.48
CA LEU A 98 -2.00 11.54 8.46
C LEU A 98 -2.60 11.49 7.06
N GLY A 99 -3.75 10.83 6.91
CA GLY A 99 -4.60 10.82 5.72
C GLY A 99 -6.04 11.24 6.08
N THR A 100 -7.02 10.40 5.75
CA THR A 100 -8.43 10.64 6.10
C THR A 100 -8.78 10.27 7.54
N THR A 101 -8.07 9.29 8.11
CA THR A 101 -8.28 8.79 9.48
C THR A 101 -6.98 8.92 10.26
N CYS A 102 -7.07 9.22 11.56
CA CYS A 102 -5.90 9.24 12.43
C CYS A 102 -5.48 7.84 12.85
N ASP A 103 -4.20 7.69 13.20
CA ASP A 103 -3.62 6.42 13.63
C ASP A 103 -4.38 5.81 14.82
N ALA A 104 -4.74 6.63 15.81
CA ALA A 104 -5.54 6.20 16.97
C ALA A 104 -6.92 5.63 16.61
N CYS A 105 -7.46 5.95 15.44
CA CYS A 105 -8.74 5.42 14.96
C CYS A 105 -8.56 4.26 13.96
N GLY A 106 -7.35 3.70 13.82
CA GLY A 106 -7.13 2.42 13.14
C GLY A 106 -7.10 2.45 11.61
N GLY A 107 -6.94 3.63 11.01
CA GLY A 107 -7.03 3.77 9.55
C GLY A 107 -8.43 3.44 9.02
N ALA A 108 -8.55 3.11 7.73
CA ALA A 108 -9.83 2.89 7.06
C ALA A 108 -10.51 1.54 7.38
N VAL A 109 -9.91 0.70 8.23
CA VAL A 109 -10.37 -0.69 8.41
C VAL A 109 -11.45 -0.78 9.49
N ARG A 110 -12.64 -1.22 9.09
CA ARG A 110 -13.77 -1.48 10.00
C ARG A 110 -13.87 -2.98 10.28
N LEU A 111 -13.55 -3.38 11.50
CA LEU A 111 -13.61 -4.78 11.95
C LEU A 111 -14.76 -5.00 12.93
N ARG A 112 -15.31 -6.21 12.90
CA ARG A 112 -16.21 -6.74 13.93
C ARG A 112 -15.40 -7.34 15.06
N TYR A 113 -15.91 -7.18 16.28
CA TYR A 113 -15.34 -7.74 17.49
C TYR A 113 -16.38 -8.52 18.27
N VAL A 114 -15.94 -9.57 18.96
CA VAL A 114 -16.75 -10.43 19.81
C VAL A 114 -16.55 -10.02 21.27
N CYS A 115 -17.65 -9.78 21.97
CA CYS A 115 -17.64 -9.42 23.39
C CYS A 115 -17.23 -10.62 24.26
N GLU A 116 -16.25 -10.44 25.16
CA GLU A 116 -15.80 -11.48 26.10
C GLU A 116 -16.95 -11.96 27.02
N ARG A 117 -17.81 -11.04 27.48
CA ARG A 117 -18.86 -11.35 28.46
C ARG A 117 -20.11 -11.99 27.86
N CYS A 118 -20.63 -11.47 26.75
CA CYS A 118 -21.91 -11.91 26.18
C CYS A 118 -21.82 -12.58 24.81
N GLY A 119 -20.62 -12.69 24.23
CA GLY A 119 -20.40 -13.29 22.91
C GLY A 119 -21.00 -12.53 21.73
N ARG A 120 -21.73 -11.43 21.96
CA ARG A 120 -22.33 -10.62 20.88
C ARG A 120 -21.26 -9.87 20.11
N THR A 121 -21.53 -9.69 18.82
CA THR A 121 -20.62 -9.01 17.89
C THR A 121 -21.02 -7.55 17.68
N GLN A 122 -20.04 -6.65 17.60
CA GLN A 122 -20.26 -5.26 17.17
C GLN A 122 -19.08 -4.72 16.36
N VAL A 123 -19.33 -3.74 15.50
CA VAL A 123 -18.26 -3.01 14.81
C VAL A 123 -17.74 -1.91 15.73
N ILE A 124 -16.45 -1.94 16.04
CA ILE A 124 -15.80 -0.95 16.89
C ILE A 124 -14.88 -0.10 16.00
N PRO A 125 -15.07 1.23 15.91
CA PRO A 125 -14.20 2.10 15.12
C PRO A 125 -12.78 2.20 15.67
N HIS A 126 -12.60 1.97 16.98
CA HIS A 126 -11.29 1.95 17.63
C HIS A 126 -10.53 0.65 17.29
N PRO A 127 -9.23 0.70 16.97
CA PRO A 127 -8.43 -0.47 16.61
C PRO A 127 -8.12 -1.36 17.82
N MET A 128 -9.14 -2.03 18.36
CA MET A 128 -9.00 -2.87 19.56
C MET A 128 -7.99 -4.02 19.38
N TRP A 129 -7.66 -4.41 18.13
CA TRP A 129 -6.64 -5.42 17.84
C TRP A 129 -5.26 -5.03 18.33
N ARG A 130 -4.96 -3.72 18.45
CA ARG A 130 -3.67 -3.23 18.94
C ARG A 130 -3.39 -3.60 20.40
N TYR A 131 -4.44 -3.85 21.19
CA TYR A 131 -4.33 -4.19 22.61
C TYR A 131 -4.40 -5.70 22.86
N MET A 132 -4.29 -6.51 21.83
CA MET A 132 -4.35 -7.97 21.93
C MET A 132 -2.92 -8.51 21.99
N PRO A 133 -2.51 -9.16 23.09
CA PRO A 133 -1.09 -9.46 23.32
C PRO A 133 -0.53 -10.51 22.36
N SER A 134 -1.30 -11.56 22.06
CA SER A 134 -0.78 -12.77 21.42
C SER A 134 -1.45 -13.15 20.11
N GLY A 135 -2.58 -12.53 19.75
CA GLY A 135 -3.23 -12.79 18.47
C GLY A 135 -4.62 -12.19 18.34
N PRO A 136 -5.26 -12.30 17.16
CA PRO A 136 -6.60 -11.75 16.91
C PRO A 136 -7.69 -12.34 17.80
N PHE A 137 -7.45 -13.56 18.31
CA PHE A 137 -8.37 -14.26 19.19
C PHE A 137 -8.07 -14.07 20.68
N SER A 138 -6.97 -13.41 21.01
CA SER A 138 -6.64 -13.07 22.39
C SER A 138 -7.53 -11.92 22.90
N VAL A 139 -7.96 -12.02 24.16
CA VAL A 139 -8.76 -10.97 24.79
C VAL A 139 -7.94 -9.68 24.88
N SER A 140 -8.53 -8.57 24.45
CA SER A 140 -7.89 -7.26 24.50
C SER A 140 -7.58 -6.83 25.94
N ALA A 141 -6.39 -6.26 26.17
CA ALA A 141 -6.02 -5.69 27.46
C ALA A 141 -6.89 -4.46 27.83
N GLN A 142 -7.27 -3.67 26.83
CA GLN A 142 -8.17 -2.53 27.01
C GLN A 142 -9.64 -2.92 26.88
N THR A 143 -10.52 -2.13 27.51
CA THR A 143 -11.97 -2.31 27.43
C THR A 143 -12.63 -1.34 26.46
N TRP A 144 -13.80 -1.73 25.96
CA TRP A 144 -14.69 -0.87 25.17
C TRP A 144 -16.15 -1.18 25.49
N ALA A 145 -17.04 -0.20 25.33
CA ALA A 145 -18.45 -0.32 25.66
C ALA A 145 -19.18 -1.35 24.77
N CYS A 146 -19.93 -2.26 25.37
CA CYS A 146 -20.78 -3.22 24.67
C CYS A 146 -22.21 -2.70 24.55
N HIS A 147 -22.54 -2.14 23.39
CA HIS A 147 -23.88 -1.60 23.12
C HIS A 147 -24.88 -2.66 22.66
N ARG A 148 -24.42 -3.88 22.37
CA ARG A 148 -25.27 -4.94 21.81
C ARG A 148 -25.83 -5.89 22.86
N GLY A 149 -25.34 -5.88 24.10
CA GLY A 149 -25.76 -6.85 25.12
C GLY A 149 -25.56 -6.34 26.54
N CYS A 150 -24.31 -6.19 26.98
CA CYS A 150 -24.01 -5.88 28.38
C CYS A 150 -24.42 -4.47 28.82
N GLY A 151 -24.43 -3.49 27.91
CA GLY A 151 -24.65 -2.08 28.27
C GLY A 151 -23.49 -1.44 29.06
N ASP A 152 -22.34 -2.11 29.13
CA ASP A 152 -21.21 -1.77 29.98
C ASP A 152 -19.87 -2.04 29.26
N TYR A 153 -18.75 -1.60 29.83
CA TYR A 153 -17.40 -1.85 29.32
C TYR A 153 -17.01 -3.32 29.49
N THR A 154 -16.33 -3.84 28.49
CA THR A 154 -15.87 -5.23 28.44
C THR A 154 -14.65 -5.33 27.53
N ARG A 155 -14.00 -6.49 27.52
CA ARG A 155 -12.89 -6.78 26.61
C ARG A 155 -13.40 -7.50 25.36
N TRP A 156 -12.57 -7.49 24.33
CA TRP A 156 -12.98 -7.86 22.98
C TRP A 156 -11.94 -8.75 22.33
N THR A 157 -12.40 -9.61 21.41
CA THR A 157 -11.55 -10.36 20.47
C THR A 157 -11.96 -10.00 19.04
N VAL A 158 -11.06 -10.13 18.06
CA VAL A 158 -11.42 -9.90 16.65
C VAL A 158 -12.34 -11.02 16.19
N HIS A 159 -13.38 -10.68 15.44
CA HIS A 159 -14.25 -11.68 14.83
C HIS A 159 -13.45 -12.55 13.84
N PRO A 160 -13.60 -13.90 13.85
CA PRO A 160 -12.77 -14.78 13.02
C PRO A 160 -12.72 -14.45 11.53
N GLU A 161 -13.86 -14.13 10.93
CA GLU A 161 -13.94 -13.73 9.51
C GLU A 161 -13.18 -12.44 9.19
N ASP A 162 -13.00 -11.57 10.19
CA ASP A 162 -12.37 -10.27 10.02
C ASP A 162 -10.88 -10.30 10.43
N ALA A 163 -10.38 -11.41 10.99
CA ALA A 163 -8.99 -11.53 11.44
C ALA A 163 -7.98 -11.30 10.30
N ALA A 164 -8.25 -11.82 9.10
CA ALA A 164 -7.41 -11.63 7.92
C ALA A 164 -7.42 -10.18 7.37
N ARG A 165 -8.36 -9.34 7.83
CA ARG A 165 -8.50 -7.94 7.40
C ARG A 165 -7.70 -6.98 8.29
N VAL A 166 -7.13 -7.45 9.40
CA VAL A 166 -6.24 -6.64 10.23
C VAL A 166 -5.02 -6.22 9.37
N PRO A 167 -4.69 -4.92 9.27
CA PRO A 167 -3.56 -4.48 8.46
C PRO A 167 -2.26 -5.12 8.94
N ARG A 168 -1.57 -5.84 8.04
CA ARG A 168 -0.32 -6.57 8.36
C ARG A 168 0.79 -5.66 8.91
N TYR A 169 0.83 -4.40 8.48
CA TYR A 169 1.81 -3.42 8.96
C TYR A 169 1.48 -2.82 10.35
N ASP A 170 0.26 -3.05 10.86
CA ASP A 170 -0.27 -2.41 12.08
C ASP A 170 -0.62 -3.42 13.20
N VAL A 171 -0.10 -4.63 13.04
CA VAL A 171 -0.20 -5.71 14.02
C VAL A 171 0.71 -5.49 15.23
N PRO A 172 0.30 -5.92 16.43
CA PRO A 172 1.17 -5.97 17.61
C PRO A 172 2.35 -6.92 17.39
N ARG A 173 3.53 -6.56 17.92
CA ARG A 173 4.74 -7.42 17.81
C ARG A 173 4.52 -8.81 18.39
N GLY A 174 3.72 -8.93 19.45
CA GLY A 174 3.42 -10.21 20.11
C GLY A 174 2.63 -11.21 19.26
N TRP A 175 2.10 -10.80 18.09
CA TRP A 175 1.41 -11.70 17.17
C TRP A 175 2.37 -12.50 16.27
N GLY A 176 3.66 -12.15 16.24
CA GLY A 176 4.68 -12.93 15.52
C GLY A 176 4.63 -12.84 13.99
N ASN A 177 3.86 -11.92 13.42
CA ASN A 177 3.63 -11.80 11.98
C ASN A 177 4.51 -10.74 11.28
N GLU A 178 5.54 -10.23 11.97
CA GLU A 178 6.52 -9.30 11.39
C GLU A 178 7.28 -9.95 10.21
N GLU A 179 7.61 -11.25 10.32
CA GLU A 179 8.25 -12.01 9.25
C GLU A 179 7.35 -12.18 8.00
N GLU A 180 6.05 -12.44 8.20
CA GLU A 180 5.08 -12.54 7.10
C GLU A 180 4.94 -11.20 6.36
N TRP A 181 5.05 -10.08 7.09
CA TRP A 181 5.05 -8.76 6.50
C TRP A 181 6.32 -8.49 5.68
N TYR A 182 7.51 -8.83 6.21
CA TYR A 182 8.76 -8.74 5.46
C TYR A 182 8.80 -9.68 4.25
N ALA A 183 8.22 -10.87 4.34
CA ALA A 183 8.03 -11.78 3.21
C ALA A 183 7.19 -11.13 2.09
N ALA A 184 6.07 -10.49 2.42
CA ALA A 184 5.25 -9.79 1.43
C ALA A 184 5.99 -8.63 0.74
N ILE A 185 6.90 -7.96 1.45
CA ILE A 185 7.75 -6.91 0.87
C ILE A 185 8.79 -7.51 -0.07
N ARG A 186 9.42 -8.64 0.30
CA ARG A 186 10.33 -9.39 -0.58
C ARG A 186 9.63 -9.81 -1.87
N ASP A 187 8.44 -10.38 -1.80
CA ASP A 187 7.64 -10.76 -2.98
C ASP A 187 7.30 -9.56 -3.88
N GLU A 188 6.97 -8.41 -3.29
CA GLU A 188 6.74 -7.16 -4.04
C GLU A 188 8.01 -6.71 -4.77
N MET A 189 9.16 -6.78 -4.10
CA MET A 189 10.44 -6.42 -4.70
C MET A 189 10.82 -7.37 -5.84
N GLU A 190 10.65 -8.67 -5.65
CA GLU A 190 10.85 -9.65 -6.71
C GLU A 190 9.93 -9.37 -7.90
N ARG A 191 8.65 -9.05 -7.66
CA ARG A 191 7.74 -8.65 -8.75
C ARG A 191 8.24 -7.42 -9.48
N ARG A 192 8.71 -6.39 -8.76
CA ARG A 192 9.25 -5.16 -9.37
C ARG A 192 10.52 -5.43 -10.18
N ALA A 193 11.37 -6.34 -9.72
CA ALA A 193 12.56 -6.76 -10.45
C ALA A 193 12.21 -7.57 -11.72
N ARG A 194 11.22 -8.48 -11.63
CA ARG A 194 10.75 -9.30 -12.76
C ARG A 194 9.96 -8.49 -13.79
N THR A 195 9.33 -7.40 -13.38
CA THR A 195 8.63 -6.51 -14.31
C THR A 195 9.69 -5.72 -15.05
N PRO A 196 9.96 -5.96 -16.35
CA PRO A 196 10.97 -5.21 -17.06
C PRO A 196 10.61 -3.73 -16.97
N ARG A 197 11.53 -2.96 -16.37
CA ARG A 197 11.46 -1.51 -16.29
C ARG A 197 11.13 -1.04 -17.70
N ARG A 198 10.04 -0.30 -17.87
CA ARG A 198 9.45 0.13 -19.15
C ARG A 198 10.37 1.13 -19.88
N GLU A 199 11.59 0.71 -20.19
CA GLU A 199 12.59 1.34 -21.07
C GLU A 199 12.31 1.00 -22.54
N SER A 200 11.21 0.28 -22.81
CA SER A 200 10.81 -0.10 -24.16
C SER A 200 10.20 1.03 -24.98
N ARG A 201 9.96 2.24 -24.45
CA ARG A 201 9.40 3.34 -25.28
C ARG A 201 10.40 3.77 -26.36
N TRP A 202 11.69 3.88 -26.02
CA TRP A 202 12.70 4.26 -27.01
C TRP A 202 13.01 3.12 -27.98
N LEU A 203 13.02 1.86 -27.52
CA LEU A 203 13.19 0.70 -28.39
C LEU A 203 12.01 0.49 -29.34
N VAL A 204 10.77 0.73 -28.89
CA VAL A 204 9.58 0.70 -29.74
C VAL A 204 9.60 1.84 -30.76
N VAL A 205 9.99 3.05 -30.33
CA VAL A 205 10.15 4.19 -31.27
C VAL A 205 11.26 3.91 -32.28
N ALA A 206 12.41 3.41 -31.86
CA ALA A 206 13.52 3.04 -32.74
C ALA A 206 13.13 1.94 -33.73
N ALA A 207 12.39 0.91 -33.28
CA ALA A 207 11.89 -0.15 -34.14
C ALA A 207 10.87 0.37 -35.18
N VAL A 208 9.98 1.29 -34.78
CA VAL A 208 9.02 1.92 -35.71
C VAL A 208 9.74 2.79 -36.73
N VAL A 209 10.73 3.58 -36.31
CA VAL A 209 11.52 4.43 -37.23
C VAL A 209 12.32 3.57 -38.22
N ALA A 210 12.97 2.51 -37.75
CA ALA A 210 13.70 1.58 -38.61
C ALA A 210 12.78 0.88 -39.63
N PHE A 211 11.59 0.46 -39.19
CA PHE A 211 10.59 -0.12 -40.08
C PHE A 211 10.10 0.88 -41.14
N CYS A 212 9.81 2.13 -40.76
CA CYS A 212 9.44 3.17 -41.71
C CYS A 212 10.56 3.45 -42.73
N ALA A 213 11.82 3.51 -42.27
CA ALA A 213 12.97 3.68 -43.16
C ALA A 213 13.12 2.51 -44.15
N PHE A 214 12.89 1.28 -43.69
CA PHE A 214 12.91 0.08 -44.55
C PHE A 214 11.82 0.12 -45.62
N VAL A 215 10.58 0.47 -45.26
CA VAL A 215 9.47 0.60 -46.22
C VAL A 215 9.77 1.68 -47.26
N VAL A 216 10.30 2.83 -46.84
CA VAL A 216 10.68 3.91 -47.75
C VAL A 216 11.79 3.45 -48.70
N ALA A 217 12.84 2.81 -48.19
CA ALA A 217 13.92 2.28 -49.02
C ALA A 217 13.43 1.21 -50.01
N ALA A 218 12.50 0.33 -49.62
CA ALA A 218 11.91 -0.67 -50.50
C ALA A 218 11.06 -0.04 -51.61
N VAL A 219 10.35 1.06 -51.33
CA VAL A 219 9.60 1.81 -52.35
C VAL A 219 10.53 2.50 -53.34
N PHE A 220 11.64 3.08 -52.86
CA PHE A 220 12.63 3.71 -53.75
C PHE A 220 13.47 2.71 -54.54
N ALA A 221 13.77 1.53 -53.99
CA ALA A 221 14.50 0.47 -54.69
C ALA A 221 13.65 -0.23 -55.77
N ASN A 222 12.33 -0.28 -55.59
CA ASN A 222 11.38 -0.82 -56.58
C ASN A 222 10.72 0.28 -57.43
N GLY A 223 11.21 1.52 -57.36
CA GLY A 223 10.67 2.69 -58.09
C GLY A 223 11.25 2.88 -59.50
N GLY A 224 11.95 1.89 -60.03
CA GLY A 224 12.29 1.80 -61.45
C GLY A 224 11.35 0.81 -62.13
N GLU A 225 10.58 1.31 -63.09
CA GLU A 225 9.67 0.59 -63.99
C GLU A 225 8.25 0.34 -63.46
N GLY A 226 7.29 1.02 -64.10
CA GLY A 226 5.89 1.03 -63.72
C GLY A 226 5.16 -0.29 -64.01
N GLY A 227 4.09 -0.52 -63.24
CA GLY A 227 3.17 -1.63 -63.49
C GLY A 227 2.25 -1.91 -62.30
N ASP A 228 1.03 -1.41 -62.40
CA ASP A 228 -0.21 -1.92 -61.81
C ASP A 228 -0.55 -1.71 -60.32
N ALA A 229 -1.67 -1.00 -60.16
CA ALA A 229 -2.35 -0.58 -58.94
C ALA A 229 -3.00 -1.72 -58.13
N ASN A 230 -2.26 -2.79 -57.82
CA ASN A 230 -2.78 -3.92 -57.02
C ASN A 230 -2.08 -4.11 -55.66
N VAL A 231 -1.01 -3.36 -55.37
CA VAL A 231 -0.27 -3.45 -54.09
C VAL A 231 -0.86 -2.53 -52.99
N GLN A 232 -1.75 -1.60 -53.35
CA GLN A 232 -2.36 -0.66 -52.38
C GLN A 232 -3.49 -1.28 -51.52
N VAL A 233 -4.03 -2.44 -51.90
CA VAL A 233 -5.19 -3.05 -51.22
C VAL A 233 -4.78 -3.97 -50.05
N GLU A 234 -3.60 -4.58 -50.09
CA GLU A 234 -3.14 -5.46 -49.00
C GLU A 234 -2.47 -4.70 -47.84
N ALA A 235 -1.76 -3.60 -48.12
CA ALA A 235 -1.13 -2.76 -47.09
C ALA A 235 -2.18 -2.05 -46.20
N THR A 236 -3.33 -1.67 -46.76
CA THR A 236 -4.45 -1.08 -46.00
C THR A 236 -5.21 -2.12 -45.16
N ARG A 237 -5.20 -3.40 -45.55
CA ARG A 237 -5.79 -4.49 -44.76
C ARG A 237 -4.94 -4.81 -43.53
N ALA A 238 -3.61 -4.80 -43.64
CA ALA A 238 -2.68 -5.02 -42.53
C ALA A 238 -2.69 -3.86 -41.51
N TYR A 239 -2.83 -2.61 -41.97
CA TYR A 239 -2.95 -1.45 -41.08
C TYR A 239 -4.27 -1.47 -40.25
N ARG A 240 -5.37 -1.98 -40.84
CA ARG A 240 -6.67 -2.13 -40.15
C ARG A 240 -6.66 -3.22 -39.07
N THR A 241 -5.93 -4.32 -39.23
CA THR A 241 -5.83 -5.38 -38.20
C THR A 241 -4.95 -4.99 -37.02
N VAL A 242 -3.92 -4.16 -37.23
CA VAL A 242 -3.06 -3.67 -36.14
C VAL A 242 -3.73 -2.55 -35.33
N THR A 243 -4.49 -1.67 -35.98
CA THR A 243 -5.25 -0.59 -35.30
C THR A 243 -6.52 -1.09 -34.57
N THR A 244 -7.17 -2.16 -35.05
CA THR A 244 -8.32 -2.76 -34.34
C THR A 244 -7.89 -3.52 -33.08
N ARG A 245 -6.72 -4.16 -33.08
CA ARG A 245 -6.21 -4.87 -31.88
C ARG A 245 -5.73 -3.92 -30.79
N THR A 246 -5.26 -2.72 -31.15
CA THR A 246 -4.95 -1.66 -30.18
C THR A 246 -6.21 -0.94 -29.68
N ARG A 247 -7.23 -0.73 -30.52
CA ARG A 247 -8.50 -0.13 -30.08
C ARG A 247 -9.34 -1.06 -29.19
N ALA A 248 -9.24 -2.38 -29.36
CA ALA A 248 -9.88 -3.37 -28.49
C ALA A 248 -9.33 -3.36 -27.05
N ILE A 249 -8.07 -2.91 -26.85
CA ILE A 249 -7.48 -2.76 -25.51
C ILE A 249 -7.92 -1.45 -24.85
N HIS A 250 -8.35 -0.45 -25.64
CA HIS A 250 -8.73 0.89 -25.16
C HIS A 250 -10.25 1.16 -25.12
N SER A 251 -11.10 0.21 -25.52
CA SER A 251 -12.57 0.41 -25.59
C SER A 251 -13.36 -0.35 -24.51
N SER A 252 -12.70 -1.04 -23.58
CA SER A 252 -13.34 -1.58 -22.37
C SER A 252 -13.46 -0.50 -21.30
N SER A 253 -14.07 0.62 -21.67
CA SER A 253 -14.60 1.62 -20.75
C SER A 253 -16.02 1.21 -20.36
N SER A 254 -16.30 1.25 -19.06
CA SER A 254 -17.48 1.93 -18.52
C SER A 254 -18.86 1.52 -19.04
N GLY A 255 -19.68 0.92 -18.15
CA GLY A 255 -21.13 1.08 -18.23
C GLY A 255 -21.93 -0.14 -17.82
N SER A 256 -22.32 -0.22 -16.55
CA SER A 256 -23.61 -0.81 -16.15
C SER A 256 -24.04 -0.23 -14.80
N THR A 257 -24.78 0.86 -14.89
CA THR A 257 -25.75 1.30 -13.87
C THR A 257 -26.89 0.30 -13.79
N ARG A 258 -27.27 -0.13 -12.58
CA ARG A 258 -28.67 -0.43 -12.25
C ARG A 258 -28.92 -0.27 -10.75
N ASN A 259 -29.80 0.69 -10.45
CA ASN A 259 -30.61 0.82 -9.23
C ASN A 259 -31.24 -0.55 -8.91
N SER A 260 -31.38 -0.98 -7.66
CA SER A 260 -32.40 -0.62 -6.64
C SER A 260 -32.11 -1.60 -5.47
N GLU A 261 -32.34 -1.40 -4.18
CA GLU A 261 -33.37 -0.67 -3.45
C GLU A 261 -32.77 -0.21 -2.11
N ALA A 262 -33.00 1.06 -1.79
CA ALA A 262 -32.81 1.58 -0.45
C ALA A 262 -34.08 1.30 0.34
N SER A 263 -33.95 0.62 1.48
CA SER A 263 -34.97 0.63 2.53
C SER A 263 -34.31 0.50 3.90
N ALA A 264 -34.52 1.54 4.71
CA ALA A 264 -34.41 1.61 6.16
C ALA A 264 -33.04 1.36 6.84
N SER A 265 -32.43 2.45 7.34
CA SER A 265 -31.73 2.57 8.66
C SER A 265 -30.70 3.73 8.68
N SER A 266 -31.05 4.88 8.11
CA SER A 266 -30.15 6.07 8.15
C SER A 266 -30.22 6.85 9.46
N ARG A 267 -31.22 6.61 10.30
CA ARG A 267 -31.40 7.32 11.59
C ARG A 267 -30.63 6.71 12.75
N ASP A 268 -30.34 5.40 12.75
CA ASP A 268 -29.59 4.74 13.82
C ASP A 268 -28.06 4.97 13.73
N SER A 269 -27.56 5.21 12.52
CA SER A 269 -26.12 5.36 12.26
C SER A 269 -25.51 6.65 12.83
N ALA A 270 -26.29 7.72 12.94
CA ALA A 270 -25.80 8.99 13.49
C ALA A 270 -25.81 8.99 15.03
N ALA A 271 -26.86 8.43 15.64
CA ALA A 271 -26.97 8.28 17.09
C ALA A 271 -25.90 7.33 17.66
N TYR A 272 -25.61 6.21 16.97
CA TYR A 272 -24.52 5.31 17.35
C TYR A 272 -23.14 5.96 17.27
N ARG A 273 -22.88 6.79 16.25
CA ARG A 273 -21.61 7.53 16.11
C ARG A 273 -21.39 8.55 17.23
N ALA A 274 -22.44 9.22 17.69
CA ALA A 274 -22.33 10.21 18.77
C ALA A 274 -22.17 9.56 20.16
N ALA A 275 -22.69 8.36 20.36
CA ALA A 275 -22.55 7.60 21.62
C ALA A 275 -21.19 6.88 21.72
N ALA A 276 -20.67 6.34 20.62
CA ALA A 276 -19.43 5.54 20.60
C ALA A 276 -18.15 6.33 20.89
N MET A 277 -18.18 7.67 20.83
CA MET A 277 -16.97 8.52 20.88
C MET A 277 -16.67 9.11 22.27
N ARG A 278 -17.52 8.83 23.28
CA ARG A 278 -17.38 9.37 24.65
C ARG A 278 -16.66 8.46 25.64
N GLY A 279 -16.11 7.32 25.20
CA GLY A 279 -15.62 6.26 26.09
C GLY A 279 -14.10 6.08 26.23
N ALA A 280 -13.27 6.87 25.56
CA ALA A 280 -11.82 6.68 25.64
C ALA A 280 -11.20 7.53 26.76
N ASN A 281 -11.05 6.94 27.95
CA ASN A 281 -10.07 7.40 28.94
C ASN A 281 -8.68 7.11 28.40
N VAL A 282 -8.12 8.04 27.64
CA VAL A 282 -6.69 8.03 27.27
C VAL A 282 -6.01 9.08 28.14
N THR A 283 -5.35 8.63 29.21
CA THR A 283 -4.47 9.48 30.00
C THR A 283 -3.29 9.91 29.13
N ALA A 284 -2.90 11.18 29.23
CA ALA A 284 -1.84 11.81 28.43
C ALA A 284 -0.41 11.27 28.70
N ALA A 285 -0.28 10.11 29.35
CA ALA A 285 1.00 9.54 29.79
C ALA A 285 1.60 8.50 28.81
N ASP A 286 0.89 8.11 27.75
CA ASP A 286 1.36 7.14 26.75
C ASP A 286 1.62 7.77 25.37
N LEU A 287 2.07 9.03 25.33
CA LEU A 287 2.58 9.70 24.13
C LEU A 287 4.11 9.73 24.09
#